data_AF-A0A956BL83-F1
#
_entry.id   AF-A0A956BL83-F1
#
_cell.length_a   1.000
_cell.length_b   1.000
_cell.length_c   1.000
_cell.angle_alpha   90.00
_cell.angle_beta   90.00
_cell.angle_gamma   90.00
#
_symmetry.space_group_name_H-M   'P 1'
#
loop_
_entity.id
_entity.type
_entity.pdbx_description
1 polymer ?
#
loop_
_entity_poly.entity_id
_entity_poly.type
_entity_poly.pdbx_seq_one_letter_code
_entity_poly.pdbx_strand_id
1 'polypeptide(L)'
;MAETYAFEREIRAHYTDPTEVVWLAFAARMGLTVRRSADVYATTDGRGLLTLSTPTGFDPDDTVAQMVFHEVCHWIVNGESTFSEPDWGFELDWEVDWREYACQRVQAVLASTYGLERLLASTGTYRPYYDAVLAAPLVPLDDSDGERVAVEQTLLALERAAGPPWAPHLQEALAATARLKEVLAPFLADYRPDHDTPLGSIWS
;
A
#
# COMPACT_ATOMS: atom_id res chain seq x y z
N MET A 1 8.67 47.58 -6.33
CA MET A 1 8.42 47.15 -4.94
C MET A 1 7.00 46.63 -4.91
N ALA A 2 6.82 45.30 -4.84
CA ALA A 2 5.50 44.71 -4.74
C ALA A 2 5.00 44.92 -3.31
N GLU A 3 3.89 45.64 -3.16
CA GLU A 3 3.16 45.75 -1.91
C GLU A 3 2.77 44.35 -1.43
N THR A 4 3.35 43.94 -0.31
CA THR A 4 2.98 42.71 0.38
C THR A 4 1.66 43.01 1.08
N TYR A 5 0.55 42.48 0.55
CA TYR A 5 -0.75 42.62 1.18
C TYR A 5 -0.74 41.92 2.53
N ALA A 6 -0.74 42.69 3.62
CA ALA A 6 -0.73 42.24 5.02
C ALA A 6 -2.07 41.64 5.48
N PHE A 7 -2.79 40.95 4.60
CA PHE A 7 -4.10 40.36 4.85
C PHE A 7 -4.10 38.83 4.81
N GLU A 8 -2.97 38.20 4.51
CA GLU A 8 -2.87 36.74 4.49
C GLU A 8 -2.55 36.19 5.89
N ARG A 9 -3.41 35.28 6.37
CA ARG A 9 -3.14 34.50 7.57
C ARG A 9 -1.96 33.56 7.31
N GLU A 10 -1.06 33.46 8.28
CA GLU A 10 0.05 32.51 8.29
C GLU A 10 -0.41 31.06 8.03
N ILE A 11 0.27 30.38 7.10
CA ILE A 11 0.11 28.95 6.84
C ILE A 11 0.75 28.18 8.00
N ARG A 12 -0.06 27.37 8.69
CA ARG A 12 0.37 26.62 9.90
C ARG A 12 0.36 25.11 9.74
N ALA A 13 -0.20 24.61 8.64
CA ALA A 13 -0.32 23.18 8.37
C ALA A 13 -0.46 22.95 6.87
N HIS A 14 0.04 21.81 6.41
CA HIS A 14 -0.30 21.26 5.11
C HIS A 14 -1.54 20.39 5.23
N TYR A 15 -2.41 20.41 4.22
CA TYR A 15 -3.41 19.36 4.09
C TYR A 15 -2.69 18.05 3.74
N THR A 16 -3.07 16.99 4.42
CA THR A 16 -2.60 15.63 4.17
C THR A 16 -3.84 14.75 4.15
N ASP A 17 -3.93 13.86 3.17
CA ASP A 17 -5.07 12.97 3.09
C ASP A 17 -5.14 12.09 4.37
N PRO A 18 -6.32 11.91 4.97
CA PRO A 18 -6.47 11.16 6.22
C PRO A 18 -5.91 9.73 6.17
N THR A 19 -5.94 9.06 5.01
CA THR A 19 -5.32 7.74 4.86
C THR A 19 -3.81 7.82 4.90
N GLU A 20 -3.21 8.82 4.24
CA GLU A 20 -1.77 9.03 4.32
C GLU A 20 -1.32 9.29 5.76
N VAL A 21 -2.08 10.06 6.55
CA VAL A 21 -1.77 10.26 7.98
C VAL A 21 -1.71 8.93 8.73
N VAL A 22 -2.67 8.03 8.51
CA VAL A 22 -2.69 6.69 9.13
C VAL A 22 -1.46 5.89 8.74
N TRP A 23 -1.17 5.81 7.44
CA TRP A 23 -0.12 4.94 6.91
C TRP A 23 1.30 5.48 7.13
N LEU A 24 1.48 6.81 7.16
CA LEU A 24 2.74 7.44 7.57
C LEU A 24 3.00 7.25 9.07
N ALA A 25 1.96 7.32 9.91
CA ALA A 25 2.09 7.04 11.33
C ALA A 25 2.39 5.55 11.59
N PHE A 26 1.76 4.65 10.84
CA PHE A 26 2.09 3.23 10.84
C PHE A 26 3.54 2.99 10.45
N ALA A 27 4.00 3.53 9.31
CA ALA A 27 5.38 3.42 8.85
C ALA A 27 6.37 3.87 9.93
N ALA A 28 6.12 5.03 10.57
CA ALA A 28 6.95 5.54 11.65
C ALA A 28 7.01 4.58 12.87
N ARG A 29 5.89 3.94 13.24
CA ARG A 29 5.87 2.93 14.32
C ARG A 29 6.65 1.67 13.97
N MET A 30 6.71 1.34 12.69
CA MET A 30 7.50 0.24 12.15
C MET A 30 8.99 0.59 11.95
N GLY A 31 9.42 1.79 12.34
CA GLY A 31 10.80 2.25 12.17
C GLY A 31 11.13 2.74 10.75
N LEU A 32 10.12 2.96 9.92
CA LEU A 32 10.26 3.49 8.56
C LEU A 32 10.04 5.00 8.53
N THR A 33 10.85 5.68 7.73
CA THR A 33 10.64 7.06 7.30
C THR A 33 10.28 7.05 5.83
N VAL A 34 9.12 7.61 5.49
CA VAL A 34 8.68 7.71 4.09
C VAL A 34 9.16 9.03 3.48
N ARG A 35 9.76 8.97 2.30
CA ARG A 35 10.14 10.15 1.48
C ARG A 35 9.58 10.03 0.06
N ARG A 36 9.47 11.17 -0.61
CA ARG A 36 8.99 11.26 -2.00
C ARG A 36 10.15 11.63 -2.91
N SER A 37 10.30 10.94 -4.03
CA SER A 37 11.30 11.23 -5.07
C SER A 37 10.70 11.03 -6.46
N ALA A 38 11.17 11.78 -7.46
CA ALA A 38 10.76 11.57 -8.85
C ALA A 38 11.56 10.46 -9.55
N ASP A 39 12.58 9.92 -8.89
CA ASP A 39 13.57 9.02 -9.50
C ASP A 39 13.20 7.53 -9.40
N VAL A 40 12.21 7.18 -8.57
CA VAL A 40 11.84 5.80 -8.23
C VAL A 40 10.34 5.65 -8.09
N TYR A 41 9.82 4.45 -8.32
CA TYR A 41 8.41 4.16 -8.06
C TYR A 41 8.18 3.84 -6.58
N ALA A 42 8.88 2.83 -6.06
CA ALA A 42 9.04 2.50 -4.65
C ALA A 42 10.39 1.80 -4.45
N THR A 43 11.07 2.07 -3.33
CA THR A 43 12.30 1.36 -2.92
C THR A 43 12.61 1.61 -1.46
N THR A 44 13.20 0.64 -0.76
CA THR A 44 13.75 0.81 0.59
C THR A 44 15.28 0.63 0.59
N ASP A 45 15.97 1.42 1.41
CA ASP A 45 17.42 1.35 1.54
C ASP A 45 17.91 0.29 2.54
N GLY A 46 17.00 -0.45 3.18
CA GLY A 46 17.32 -1.40 4.24
C GLY A 46 17.81 -0.74 5.54
N ARG A 47 17.62 0.58 5.70
CA ARG A 47 18.06 1.35 6.87
C ARG A 47 16.95 2.21 7.45
N GLY A 48 15.71 1.86 7.12
CA GLY A 48 14.52 2.55 7.60
C GLY A 48 14.05 3.70 6.70
N LEU A 49 14.60 3.89 5.49
CA LEU A 49 14.06 4.83 4.51
C LEU A 49 13.27 4.09 3.44
N LEU A 50 11.97 4.38 3.34
CA LEU A 50 11.12 3.99 2.21
C LEU A 50 10.93 5.20 1.30
N THR A 51 11.43 5.13 0.07
CA THR A 51 11.25 6.18 -0.94
C THR A 51 10.14 5.76 -1.90
N LEU A 52 9.15 6.63 -2.06
CA LEU A 52 8.04 6.44 -2.99
C LEU A 52 8.09 7.55 -4.06
N SER A 53 7.47 7.32 -5.22
CA SER A 53 7.38 8.30 -6.30
C SER A 53 6.77 9.63 -5.85
N THR A 54 6.83 10.70 -6.64
CA THR A 54 5.98 11.90 -6.38
C THR A 54 4.55 11.66 -6.89
N PRO A 55 3.55 12.47 -6.50
CA PRO A 55 2.19 12.34 -7.03
C PRO A 55 2.11 12.36 -8.57
N THR A 56 3.06 13.01 -9.24
CA THR A 56 3.14 13.04 -10.72
C THR A 56 3.62 11.74 -11.35
N GLY A 57 4.31 10.88 -10.60
CA GLY A 57 4.79 9.58 -11.07
C GLY A 57 3.96 8.40 -10.56
N PHE A 58 2.80 8.68 -9.97
CA PHE A 58 1.81 7.73 -9.50
C PHE A 58 0.71 7.57 -10.57
N ASP A 59 0.17 6.35 -10.69
CA ASP A 59 -1.07 6.11 -11.40
C ASP A 59 -2.22 6.92 -10.75
N PRO A 60 -3.32 7.21 -11.47
CA PRO A 60 -4.41 8.04 -10.95
C PRO A 60 -5.09 7.52 -9.66
N ASP A 61 -4.94 6.23 -9.36
CA ASP A 61 -5.49 5.57 -8.17
C ASP A 61 -4.40 5.08 -7.21
N ASP A 62 -3.14 5.50 -7.37
CA ASP A 62 -2.09 5.25 -6.38
C ASP A 62 -2.22 6.23 -5.21
N THR A 63 -2.13 5.70 -4.00
CA THR A 63 -2.05 6.48 -2.75
C THR A 63 -0.81 6.08 -1.97
N VAL A 64 -0.32 6.96 -1.07
CA VAL A 64 0.75 6.56 -0.14
C VAL A 64 0.29 5.38 0.72
N ALA A 65 -1.00 5.29 1.05
CA ALA A 65 -1.57 4.18 1.80
C ALA A 65 -1.36 2.83 1.08
N GLN A 66 -1.75 2.73 -0.19
CA GLN A 66 -1.51 1.53 -1.01
C GLN A 66 -0.04 1.17 -1.08
N MET A 67 0.82 2.15 -1.37
CA MET A 67 2.24 1.89 -1.57
C MET A 67 2.94 1.45 -0.29
N VAL A 68 2.66 2.11 0.85
CA VAL A 68 3.21 1.66 2.14
C VAL A 68 2.69 0.27 2.50
N PHE A 69 1.41 -0.02 2.27
CA PHE A 69 0.85 -1.32 2.57
C PHE A 69 1.47 -2.44 1.72
N HIS A 70 1.64 -2.20 0.43
CA HIS A 70 2.28 -3.11 -0.52
C HIS A 70 3.72 -3.43 -0.10
N GLU A 71 4.52 -2.40 0.19
CA GLU A 71 5.90 -2.56 0.66
C GLU A 71 6.00 -3.35 1.97
N VAL A 72 5.06 -3.14 2.89
CA VAL A 72 4.99 -3.96 4.11
C VAL A 72 4.59 -5.40 3.80
N CYS A 73 3.72 -5.66 2.82
CA CYS A 73 3.40 -7.02 2.39
C CYS A 73 4.64 -7.74 1.84
N HIS A 74 5.50 -7.06 1.08
CA HIS A 74 6.81 -7.59 0.68
C HIS A 74 7.68 -7.95 1.87
N TRP A 75 7.79 -7.04 2.84
CA TRP A 75 8.57 -7.31 4.05
C TRP A 75 8.03 -8.53 4.83
N ILE A 76 6.71 -8.68 4.96
CA ILE A 76 6.11 -9.85 5.61
C ILE A 76 6.45 -11.15 4.87
N VAL A 77 6.33 -11.16 3.54
CA VAL A 77 6.63 -12.32 2.68
C VAL A 77 8.09 -12.73 2.80
N ASN A 78 9.00 -11.76 2.75
CA ASN A 78 10.44 -12.02 2.81
C ASN A 78 10.94 -12.29 4.25
N GLY A 79 10.18 -11.87 5.25
CA GLY A 79 10.41 -12.16 6.67
C GLY A 79 11.11 -11.01 7.42
N GLU A 80 10.99 -11.04 8.74
CA GLU A 80 11.43 -9.95 9.63
C GLU A 80 12.89 -9.52 9.39
N SER A 81 13.78 -10.50 9.20
CA SER A 81 15.22 -10.28 9.03
C SER A 81 15.59 -9.44 7.81
N THR A 82 14.71 -9.30 6.82
CA THR A 82 15.01 -8.54 5.61
C THR A 82 14.78 -7.04 5.75
N PHE A 83 14.35 -6.56 6.93
CA PHE A 83 14.23 -5.12 7.20
C PHE A 83 15.54 -4.36 6.94
N SER A 84 16.68 -5.02 7.19
CA SER A 84 18.02 -4.43 7.02
C SER A 84 18.59 -4.57 5.59
N GLU A 85 17.81 -5.13 4.67
CA GLU A 85 18.21 -5.36 3.29
C GLU A 85 17.51 -4.36 2.36
N PRO A 86 18.21 -3.79 1.36
CA PRO A 86 17.57 -3.01 0.31
C PRO A 86 16.45 -3.83 -0.35
N ASP A 87 15.33 -3.16 -0.62
CA ASP A 87 14.13 -3.75 -1.23
C ASP A 87 13.72 -5.08 -0.57
N TRP A 88 13.86 -5.19 0.75
CA TRP A 88 13.49 -6.38 1.52
C TRP A 88 14.25 -7.64 1.11
N GLY A 89 15.46 -7.50 0.56
CA GLY A 89 16.27 -8.61 0.05
C GLY A 89 15.80 -9.12 -1.32
N PHE A 90 14.99 -8.32 -2.02
CA PHE A 90 14.53 -8.60 -3.38
C PHE A 90 15.52 -8.04 -4.40
N GLU A 91 15.95 -8.88 -5.36
CA GLU A 91 16.70 -8.39 -6.51
C GLU A 91 15.68 -7.88 -7.54
N LEU A 92 15.80 -6.61 -7.94
CA LEU A 92 14.95 -5.99 -8.97
C LEU A 92 15.35 -6.52 -10.36
N ASP A 93 15.14 -7.80 -10.61
CA ASP A 93 15.23 -8.37 -11.95
C ASP A 93 13.85 -8.40 -12.65
N TRP A 94 13.84 -8.72 -13.94
CA TRP A 94 12.64 -8.66 -14.78
C TRP A 94 11.92 -10.00 -14.88
N GLU A 95 12.31 -11.01 -14.09
CA GLU A 95 11.66 -12.30 -14.09
C GLU A 95 10.48 -12.31 -13.10
N VAL A 96 9.41 -13.02 -13.47
CA VAL A 96 8.23 -13.12 -12.60
C VAL A 96 8.61 -13.93 -11.36
N ASP A 97 8.67 -13.24 -10.23
CA ASP A 97 9.05 -13.81 -8.95
C ASP A 97 7.82 -14.25 -8.14
N TRP A 98 7.89 -15.42 -7.52
CA TRP A 98 6.86 -15.92 -6.61
C TRP A 98 6.64 -14.99 -5.41
N ARG A 99 7.64 -14.18 -5.02
CA ARG A 99 7.58 -13.20 -3.94
C ARG A 99 6.59 -12.09 -4.25
N GLU A 100 6.55 -11.61 -5.49
CA GLU A 100 5.54 -10.67 -5.97
C GLU A 100 4.16 -11.30 -5.85
N TYR A 101 3.98 -12.50 -6.37
CA TYR A 101 2.69 -13.20 -6.31
C TYR A 101 2.22 -13.48 -4.88
N ALA A 102 3.13 -13.85 -3.98
CA ALA A 102 2.82 -14.01 -2.56
C ALA A 102 2.46 -12.67 -1.92
N CYS A 103 3.16 -11.57 -2.24
CA CYS A 103 2.85 -10.23 -1.77
C CYS A 103 1.42 -9.83 -2.17
N GLN A 104 1.07 -10.01 -3.44
CA GLN A 104 -0.26 -9.72 -3.98
C GLN A 104 -1.36 -10.48 -3.24
N ARG A 105 -1.12 -11.76 -2.93
CA ARG A 105 -2.07 -12.61 -2.20
C ARG A 105 -2.18 -12.23 -0.73
N VAL A 106 -1.07 -11.92 -0.05
CA VAL A 106 -1.08 -11.41 1.33
C VAL A 106 -1.87 -10.09 1.39
N GLN A 107 -1.59 -9.18 0.46
CA GLN A 107 -2.27 -7.90 0.33
C GLN A 107 -3.79 -8.10 0.19
N ALA A 108 -4.21 -9.00 -0.71
CA ALA A 108 -5.62 -9.33 -0.92
C ALA A 108 -6.27 -9.87 0.37
N VAL A 109 -5.66 -10.86 1.04
CA VAL A 109 -6.24 -11.44 2.27
C VAL A 109 -6.38 -10.41 3.38
N LEU A 110 -5.32 -9.63 3.63
CA LEU A 110 -5.31 -8.65 4.71
C LEU A 110 -6.28 -7.51 4.43
N ALA A 111 -6.36 -7.00 3.19
CA ALA A 111 -7.29 -5.95 2.81
C ALA A 111 -8.76 -6.44 2.86
N SER A 112 -9.05 -7.64 2.34
CA SER A 112 -10.42 -8.20 2.32
C SER A 112 -10.98 -8.44 3.72
N THR A 113 -10.13 -8.71 4.71
CA THR A 113 -10.56 -8.83 6.13
C THR A 113 -11.26 -7.56 6.64
N TYR A 114 -10.97 -6.41 6.02
CA TYR A 114 -11.51 -5.11 6.39
C TYR A 114 -12.39 -4.47 5.29
N GLY A 115 -12.69 -5.21 4.21
CA GLY A 115 -13.40 -4.67 3.06
C GLY A 115 -12.64 -3.56 2.33
N LEU A 116 -11.31 -3.63 2.32
CA LEU A 116 -10.41 -2.62 1.74
C LEU A 116 -9.79 -3.05 0.41
N GLU A 117 -10.21 -4.17 -0.17
CA GLU A 117 -9.60 -4.81 -1.33
C GLU A 117 -9.39 -3.90 -2.54
N ARG A 118 -10.29 -2.94 -2.76
CA ARG A 118 -10.19 -1.96 -3.84
C ARG A 118 -9.30 -0.76 -3.47
N LEU A 119 -9.48 -0.22 -2.26
CA LEU A 119 -8.71 0.93 -1.79
C LEU A 119 -7.23 0.60 -1.65
N LEU A 120 -6.93 -0.60 -1.18
CA LEU A 120 -5.59 -1.11 -0.97
C LEU A 120 -5.21 -2.12 -2.07
N ALA A 121 -5.83 -2.03 -3.24
CA ALA A 121 -5.49 -2.88 -4.38
C ALA A 121 -4.09 -2.60 -4.89
N SER A 122 -3.46 -3.61 -5.49
CA SER A 122 -2.20 -3.42 -6.19
C SER A 122 -2.39 -2.57 -7.43
N THR A 123 -1.34 -1.85 -7.76
CA THR A 123 -1.32 -0.89 -8.88
C THR A 123 -0.31 -1.34 -9.94
N GLY A 124 -0.12 -0.54 -10.99
CA GLY A 124 0.79 -0.86 -12.09
C GLY A 124 0.47 -2.16 -12.84
N THR A 125 1.51 -2.93 -13.20
CA THR A 125 1.42 -4.11 -14.07
C THR A 125 0.83 -5.35 -13.39
N TYR A 126 0.76 -5.37 -12.05
CA TYR A 126 0.25 -6.52 -11.29
C TYR A 126 -1.26 -6.47 -11.02
N ARG A 127 -1.96 -5.40 -11.44
CA ARG A 127 -3.43 -5.30 -11.34
C ARG A 127 -4.16 -6.56 -11.85
N PRO A 128 -3.83 -7.10 -13.05
CA PRO A 128 -4.54 -8.27 -13.55
C PRO A 128 -4.35 -9.52 -12.68
N TYR A 129 -3.17 -9.67 -12.07
CA TYR A 129 -2.90 -10.78 -11.16
C TYR A 129 -3.67 -10.62 -9.84
N TYR A 130 -3.61 -9.43 -9.23
CA TYR A 130 -4.33 -9.12 -8.01
C TYR A 130 -5.84 -9.34 -8.18
N ASP A 131 -6.43 -8.84 -9.28
CA ASP A 131 -7.83 -9.03 -9.61
C ASP A 131 -8.20 -10.51 -9.78
N ALA A 132 -7.32 -11.31 -10.40
CA ALA A 132 -7.53 -12.73 -10.63
C ALA A 132 -7.53 -13.54 -9.32
N VAL A 133 -6.68 -13.19 -8.34
CA VAL A 133 -6.58 -13.92 -7.06
C VAL A 133 -7.61 -13.46 -6.03
N LEU A 134 -8.21 -12.28 -6.18
CA LEU A 134 -8.99 -11.63 -5.12
C LEU A 134 -10.13 -12.48 -4.55
N ALA A 135 -10.82 -13.24 -5.40
CA ALA A 135 -11.94 -14.08 -4.97
C ALA A 135 -11.50 -15.29 -4.13
N ALA A 136 -10.27 -15.78 -4.35
CA ALA A 136 -9.71 -16.94 -3.64
C ALA A 136 -8.18 -16.82 -3.50
N PRO A 137 -7.67 -15.90 -2.66
CA PRO A 137 -6.24 -15.57 -2.62
C PRO A 137 -5.34 -16.71 -2.11
N LEU A 138 -5.92 -17.77 -1.55
CA LEU A 138 -5.22 -18.95 -1.05
C LEU A 138 -5.36 -20.17 -1.98
N VAL A 139 -5.93 -19.98 -3.18
CA VAL A 139 -6.05 -21.00 -4.21
C VAL A 139 -5.10 -20.64 -5.37
N PRO A 140 -4.25 -21.57 -5.82
CA PRO A 140 -3.37 -21.31 -6.96
C PRO A 140 -4.18 -21.06 -8.23
N LEU A 141 -3.74 -20.14 -9.09
CA LEU A 141 -4.43 -19.85 -10.35
C LEU A 141 -4.24 -20.97 -11.40
N ASP A 142 -3.10 -21.67 -11.34
CA ASP A 142 -2.75 -22.79 -12.20
C ASP A 142 -1.88 -23.82 -11.47
N ASP A 143 -1.49 -24.89 -12.16
CA ASP A 143 -0.70 -26.00 -11.61
C ASP A 143 0.82 -25.74 -11.62
N SER A 144 1.28 -24.50 -11.89
CA SER A 144 2.71 -24.19 -11.92
C SER A 144 3.36 -24.28 -10.53
N ASP A 145 4.66 -24.59 -10.50
CA ASP A 145 5.43 -24.59 -9.26
C ASP A 145 5.48 -23.19 -8.64
N GLY A 146 5.56 -22.13 -9.46
CA GLY A 146 5.57 -20.74 -9.00
C GLY A 146 4.29 -20.37 -8.23
N GLU A 147 3.12 -20.72 -8.75
CA GLU A 147 1.83 -20.50 -8.08
C GLU A 147 1.73 -21.29 -6.77
N ARG A 148 2.17 -22.56 -6.77
CA ARG A 148 2.19 -23.38 -5.56
C ARG A 148 3.08 -22.78 -4.48
N VAL A 149 4.29 -22.35 -4.83
CA VAL A 149 5.22 -21.68 -3.90
C VAL A 149 4.62 -20.37 -3.40
N ALA A 150 4.04 -19.55 -4.27
CA ALA A 150 3.43 -18.29 -3.88
C ALA A 150 2.31 -18.50 -2.83
N VAL A 151 1.45 -19.50 -3.00
CA VAL A 151 0.40 -19.84 -2.01
C VAL A 151 1.00 -20.33 -0.69
N GLU A 152 2.00 -21.22 -0.73
CA GLU A 152 2.68 -21.69 0.48
C GLU A 152 3.30 -20.53 1.27
N GLN A 153 3.99 -19.63 0.57
CA GLN A 153 4.64 -18.47 1.18
C GLN A 153 3.63 -17.44 1.67
N THR A 154 2.49 -17.30 1.00
CA THR A 154 1.37 -16.48 1.48
C THR A 154 0.88 -16.96 2.86
N LEU A 155 0.72 -18.27 3.05
CA LEU A 155 0.25 -18.82 4.33
C LEU A 155 1.24 -18.53 5.47
N LEU A 156 2.54 -18.71 5.23
CA LEU A 156 3.59 -18.38 6.19
C LEU A 156 3.64 -16.88 6.49
N ALA A 157 3.48 -16.04 5.48
CA ALA A 157 3.44 -14.59 5.61
C ALA A 157 2.24 -14.13 6.46
N LEU A 158 1.05 -14.72 6.28
CA LEU A 158 -0.12 -14.40 7.09
C LEU A 158 0.06 -14.79 8.56
N GLU A 159 0.72 -15.92 8.84
CA GLU A 159 1.09 -16.29 10.22
C GLU A 159 2.04 -15.27 10.83
N ARG A 160 3.06 -14.82 10.07
CA ARG A 160 3.99 -13.77 10.50
C ARG A 160 3.29 -12.45 10.78
N ALA A 161 2.41 -12.00 9.89
CA ALA A 161 1.68 -10.72 10.00
C ALA A 161 0.83 -10.61 11.29
N ALA A 162 0.44 -11.75 11.88
CA ALA A 162 -0.28 -11.80 13.14
C ALA A 162 0.62 -11.62 14.39
N GLY A 163 1.95 -11.64 14.21
CA GLY A 163 2.96 -11.47 15.25
C GLY A 163 3.76 -10.16 15.13
N PRO A 164 4.65 -9.90 16.10
CA PRO A 164 5.61 -8.80 15.98
C PRO A 164 6.56 -9.03 14.79
N PRO A 165 7.09 -7.95 14.17
CA PRO A 165 6.88 -6.54 14.55
C PRO A 165 5.58 -5.93 13.98
N TRP A 166 4.89 -6.61 13.06
CA TRP A 166 3.75 -6.03 12.32
C TRP A 166 2.51 -5.85 13.17
N ALA A 167 2.17 -6.86 13.99
CA ALA A 167 1.11 -6.73 14.97
C ALA A 167 1.59 -5.97 16.22
N PRO A 168 0.77 -5.07 16.80
CA PRO A 168 -0.62 -4.77 16.44
C PRO A 168 -0.78 -3.65 15.39
N HIS A 169 0.32 -3.02 14.97
CA HIS A 169 0.30 -1.76 14.24
C HIS A 169 -0.37 -1.87 12.87
N LEU A 170 -0.18 -2.98 12.17
CA LEU A 170 -0.80 -3.22 10.87
C LEU A 170 -2.32 -3.35 10.98
N GLN A 171 -2.80 -4.11 11.97
CA GLN A 171 -4.24 -4.26 12.22
C GLN A 171 -4.89 -2.93 12.64
N GLU A 172 -4.18 -2.11 13.42
CA GLU A 172 -4.64 -0.77 13.78
C GLU A 172 -4.79 0.14 12.55
N ALA A 173 -3.81 0.12 11.64
CA ALA A 173 -3.83 0.91 10.41
C ALA A 173 -4.99 0.48 9.50
N LEU A 174 -5.11 -0.81 9.22
CA LEU A 174 -6.21 -1.38 8.43
C LEU A 174 -7.58 -1.05 9.05
N ALA A 175 -7.73 -1.23 10.37
CA ALA A 175 -8.97 -0.92 11.06
C ALA A 175 -9.31 0.58 11.05
N ALA A 176 -8.30 1.47 11.09
CA ALA A 176 -8.52 2.91 10.97
C ALA A 176 -8.93 3.30 9.54
N THR A 177 -8.31 2.72 8.52
CA THR A 177 -8.68 2.91 7.12
C THR A 177 -10.10 2.41 6.83
N ALA A 178 -10.50 1.26 7.39
CA ALA A 178 -11.87 0.75 7.29
C ALA A 178 -12.90 1.73 7.87
N ARG A 179 -12.60 2.32 9.03
CA ARG A 179 -13.45 3.36 9.64
C ARG A 179 -13.57 4.61 8.77
N LEU A 180 -12.51 5.01 8.06
CA LEU A 180 -12.60 6.10 7.08
C LEU A 180 -13.55 5.75 5.93
N LYS A 181 -13.48 4.51 5.42
CA LYS A 181 -14.42 4.01 4.39
C LYS A 181 -15.87 4.10 4.88
N GLU A 182 -16.15 3.68 6.10
CA GLU A 182 -17.49 3.78 6.72
C GLU A 182 -17.99 5.23 6.80
N VAL A 183 -17.12 6.17 7.19
CA VAL A 183 -17.45 7.60 7.26
C VAL A 183 -17.78 8.17 5.88
N LEU A 184 -17.05 7.73 4.83
CA LEU A 184 -17.24 8.21 3.47
C LEU A 184 -18.46 7.60 2.77
N ALA A 185 -18.87 6.38 3.15
CA ALA A 185 -19.90 5.62 2.45
C ALA A 185 -21.21 6.40 2.15
N PRO A 186 -21.79 7.20 3.07
CA PRO A 186 -23.01 7.97 2.78
C PRO A 186 -22.84 9.04 1.70
N PHE A 187 -21.62 9.50 1.43
CA PHE A 187 -21.33 10.57 0.48
C PHE A 187 -20.99 10.05 -0.92
N LEU A 188 -20.67 8.76 -1.07
CA LEU A 188 -20.19 8.21 -2.34
C LEU A 188 -21.24 8.23 -3.45
N ALA A 189 -22.54 8.17 -3.11
CA ALA A 189 -23.62 8.30 -4.09
C ALA A 189 -23.66 9.70 -4.75
N ASP A 190 -23.30 10.72 -3.97
CA ASP A 190 -23.30 12.12 -4.39
C ASP A 190 -21.92 12.60 -4.85
N TYR A 191 -20.88 11.77 -4.73
CA TYR A 191 -19.52 12.10 -5.14
C TYR A 191 -19.49 12.44 -6.63
N ARG A 192 -18.92 13.60 -6.95
CA ARG A 192 -18.62 14.04 -8.31
C ARG A 192 -17.16 14.47 -8.32
N PRO A 193 -16.28 13.81 -9.09
CA PRO A 193 -14.89 14.24 -9.17
C PRO A 193 -14.80 15.64 -9.75
N ASP A 194 -13.78 16.39 -9.34
CA ASP A 194 -13.43 17.71 -9.88
C ASP A 194 -12.54 17.62 -11.14
N HIS A 195 -12.36 16.41 -11.66
CA HIS A 195 -11.58 16.09 -12.85
C HIS A 195 -12.44 15.38 -13.91
N ASP A 196 -12.13 15.61 -15.19
CA ASP A 196 -12.93 15.15 -16.34
C ASP A 196 -12.85 13.64 -16.65
N THR A 197 -12.25 12.84 -15.77
CA THR A 197 -12.13 11.38 -15.99
C THR A 197 -13.43 10.65 -15.65
N PRO A 198 -13.78 9.56 -16.36
CA PRO A 198 -14.96 8.73 -16.03
C PRO A 198 -14.76 7.84 -14.79
N LEU A 199 -13.61 7.93 -14.11
CA LEU A 199 -13.29 7.08 -12.96
C LEU A 199 -14.13 7.48 -11.74
N GLY A 200 -14.66 6.47 -11.05
CA GLY A 200 -15.33 6.65 -9.76
C GLY A 200 -14.35 6.79 -8.60
N SER A 201 -14.87 7.02 -7.40
CA SER A 201 -14.04 7.06 -6.18
C SER A 201 -13.44 5.68 -5.87
N ILE A 202 -12.16 5.63 -5.51
CA ILE A 202 -11.48 4.41 -5.05
C ILE A 202 -12.11 3.85 -3.75
N TRP A 203 -12.87 4.68 -3.02
CA TRP A 203 -13.58 4.30 -1.80
C TRP A 203 -14.89 3.52 -2.03
N SER A 204 -15.34 3.41 -3.29
CA SER A 204 -16.60 2.74 -3.66
C SER A 204 -16.52 1.22 -3.70
#